data_AF-A0A075A7Q8-F1
#
_entry.id   AF-A0A075A7Q8-F1
#
_cell.length_a   1.000
_cell.length_b   1.000
_cell.length_c   1.000
_cell.angle_alpha   90.00
_cell.angle_beta   90.00
_cell.angle_gamma   90.00
#
_symmetry.space_group_name_H-M   'P 1'
#
loop_
_entity.id
_entity.type
_entity.pdbx_description
1 polymer ?
#
loop_
_entity_poly.entity_id
_entity_poly.type
_entity_poly.pdbx_seq_one_letter_code
_entity_poly.pdbx_strand_id
1 'polypeptide(L)' 'MCWTDGQDLVDSKNLCATPDEECGTFKPCCGRHLICKRLGSAGQCVRCARDHEHCNRSSECCLGVCMNHTCRHIMRDN' A
#
# COMPACT_ATOMS: atom_id res chain seq x y z
N MET A 1 23.98 7.49 33.17
CA MET A 1 22.57 7.13 32.96
C MET A 1 22.50 6.30 31.68
N CYS A 2 21.82 5.17 31.73
CA CYS A 2 21.86 3.99 30.82
C CYS A 2 21.76 4.34 29.31
N TRP A 3 22.75 3.98 28.46
CA TRP A 3 22.83 2.78 27.56
C TRP A 3 21.64 2.74 26.56
N THR A 4 21.80 2.66 25.23
CA THR A 4 22.54 1.62 24.48
C THR A 4 22.71 2.04 23.00
N ASP A 5 23.76 1.49 22.40
CA ASP A 5 24.12 1.36 20.99
C ASP A 5 22.95 1.04 20.03
N GLY A 6 23.03 1.56 18.80
CA GLY A 6 22.31 1.02 17.64
C GLY A 6 21.00 1.71 17.26
N GLN A 7 21.05 2.60 16.27
CA GLN A 7 19.97 2.65 15.28
C GLN A 7 20.53 3.07 13.93
N ASP A 8 20.89 2.03 13.18
CA ASP A 8 20.84 1.88 11.73
C ASP A 8 20.84 3.18 10.91
N LEU A 9 21.99 3.40 10.27
CA LEU A 9 22.06 3.51 8.80
C LEU A 9 20.67 3.57 8.16
N VAL A 10 20.16 4.78 7.93
CA VAL A 10 19.13 4.99 6.89
C VAL A 10 19.85 4.70 5.56
N ASP A 11 19.98 3.42 5.25
CA ASP A 11 20.39 2.92 3.96
C ASP A 11 19.43 3.56 2.96
N SER A 12 19.92 4.57 2.24
CA SER A 12 19.19 5.42 1.31
C SER A 12 18.77 4.66 0.04
N LYS A 13 18.49 3.36 0.19
CA LYS A 13 18.25 2.40 -0.88
C LYS A 13 16.86 1.77 -0.83
N ASN A 14 16.07 1.97 0.24
CA ASN A 14 14.72 1.40 0.37
C ASN A 14 13.67 2.41 0.88
N LEU A 15 13.56 3.57 0.22
CA LEU A 15 12.52 4.59 0.51
C LEU A 15 11.08 4.06 0.34
N CYS A 16 10.92 2.94 -0.35
CA CYS A 16 9.63 2.31 -0.59
C CYS A 16 9.77 0.79 -0.60
N ALA A 17 8.66 0.08 -0.37
CA ALA A 17 8.60 -1.38 -0.33
C ALA A 17 8.24 -1.96 -1.70
N THR A 18 8.92 -3.04 -2.08
CA THR A 18 8.65 -3.82 -3.29
C THR A 18 7.43 -4.76 -3.07
N PRO A 19 6.91 -5.46 -4.10
CA PRO A 19 5.83 -6.42 -3.90
C PRO A 19 6.20 -7.43 -2.79
N ASP A 20 5.21 -7.79 -1.98
CA ASP A 20 5.33 -8.74 -0.86
C ASP A 20 6.19 -8.28 0.32
N GLU A 21 6.85 -7.12 0.23
CA GLU A 21 7.52 -6.49 1.37
C GLU A 21 6.54 -5.84 2.34
N GLU A 22 6.99 -5.71 3.59
CA GLU A 22 6.28 -4.96 4.61
C GLU A 22 6.27 -3.46 4.29
N CYS A 23 5.09 -2.87 4.41
CA CYS A 23 4.85 -1.45 4.22
C CYS A 23 4.20 -0.83 5.46
N GLY A 24 4.39 0.47 5.60
CA GLY A 24 3.86 1.22 6.73
C GLY A 24 3.84 2.70 6.45
N THR A 25 3.53 3.49 7.48
CA THR A 25 3.46 4.95 7.40
C THR A 25 4.77 5.58 6.87
N PHE A 26 5.91 4.99 7.20
CA PHE A 26 7.24 5.50 6.84
C PHE A 26 7.87 4.80 5.62
N LYS A 27 7.25 3.71 5.11
CA LYS A 27 7.73 2.96 3.95
C LYS A 27 6.53 2.63 3.03
N PRO A 28 6.17 3.53 2.10
CA PRO A 28 5.09 3.29 1.13
C PRO A 28 5.49 2.23 0.09
N CYS A 29 4.55 1.70 -0.68
CA CYS A 29 4.88 0.79 -1.78
C CYS A 29 5.43 1.56 -3.00
N CYS A 30 6.46 1.03 -3.67
CA CYS A 30 7.14 1.72 -4.78
C CYS A 30 6.28 1.87 -6.04
N GLY A 31 5.25 1.05 -6.21
CA GLY A 31 4.44 0.97 -7.42
C GLY A 31 3.09 1.66 -7.27
N ARG A 32 2.66 2.41 -8.29
CA ARG A 32 1.27 2.94 -8.37
C ARG A 32 0.20 1.84 -8.43
N HIS A 33 0.61 0.63 -8.80
CA HIS A 33 -0.23 -0.56 -8.82
C HIS A 33 -0.13 -1.37 -7.53
N LEU A 34 0.57 -0.85 -6.51
CA LEU A 34 0.74 -1.48 -5.21
C LEU A 34 0.08 -0.62 -4.14
N ILE A 35 -0.57 -1.29 -3.21
CA ILE A 35 -1.20 -0.68 -2.04
C ILE A 35 -0.68 -1.36 -0.79
N CYS A 36 -0.67 -0.60 0.31
CA CYS A 36 -0.31 -1.14 1.60
C CYS A 36 -1.53 -1.75 2.28
N LYS A 37 -1.70 -3.07 2.17
CA LYS A 37 -2.82 -3.78 2.81
C LYS A 37 -2.44 -4.16 4.24
N ARG A 38 -3.10 -3.54 5.22
CA ARG A 38 -2.91 -3.86 6.65
C ARG A 38 -3.54 -5.21 6.99
N LEU A 39 -2.71 -6.15 7.42
CA LEU A 39 -3.10 -7.46 7.95
C LEU A 39 -2.71 -7.49 9.43
N GLY A 40 -3.49 -6.79 10.27
CA GLY A 40 -3.19 -6.62 11.68
C GLY A 40 -2.19 -5.49 11.94
N SER A 41 -1.08 -5.79 12.61
CA SER A 41 -0.08 -4.80 13.06
C SER A 41 0.87 -4.33 11.96
N ALA A 42 1.05 -5.13 10.92
CA ALA A 42 1.90 -4.85 9.77
C ALA A 42 1.09 -4.69 8.48
N GLY A 43 1.59 -3.90 7.54
CA GLY A 43 1.05 -3.79 6.20
C GLY A 43 1.92 -4.56 5.21
N GLN A 44 1.33 -5.10 4.15
CA GLN A 44 2.07 -5.70 3.04
C GLN A 44 1.76 -4.99 1.73
N CYS A 45 2.79 -4.80 0.90
CA CYS A 45 2.62 -4.31 -0.46
C CYS A 45 2.01 -5.38 -1.35
N VAL A 46 0.74 -5.20 -1.68
CA VAL A 46 0.01 -6.08 -2.58
C VAL A 46 -0.46 -5.31 -3.80
N ARG A 47 -0.76 -6.03 -4.89
CA ARG A 47 -1.37 -5.39 -6.05
C ARG A 47 -2.76 -4.87 -5.72
N CYS A 48 -3.03 -3.63 -6.13
CA CYS A 48 -4.37 -3.09 -6.05
C CYS A 48 -5.31 -3.80 -7.05
N ALA A 49 -6.59 -3.79 -6.71
CA ALA A 49 -7.68 -4.29 -7.54
C ALA A 49 -7.94 -3.32 -8.70
N ARG A 50 -8.01 -3.87 -9.91
CA ARG A 50 -8.37 -3.14 -11.13
C ARG A 50 -9.87 -2.95 -11.23
N ASP A 51 -10.31 -2.19 -12.24
CA ASP A 51 -11.73 -2.07 -12.56
C ASP A 51 -12.40 -3.44 -12.67
N HIS A 52 -13.59 -3.55 -12.10
CA HIS A 52 -14.38 -4.78 -11.98
C HIS A 52 -13.80 -5.90 -11.09
N GLU A 53 -12.66 -5.68 -10.43
CA GLU A 53 -12.16 -6.64 -9.44
C GLU A 53 -12.80 -6.45 -8.07
N HIS A 54 -12.79 -7.52 -7.28
CA HIS A 54 -13.38 -7.54 -5.95
C HIS A 54 -12.62 -6.63 -4.98
N CYS A 55 -13.36 -5.87 -4.17
CA CYS A 55 -12.82 -5.01 -3.14
C CYS A 55 -13.71 -4.98 -1.89
N ASN A 56 -13.10 -4.68 -0.74
CA ASN A 56 -13.82 -4.37 0.49
C ASN A 56 -13.74 -2.88 0.82
N ARG A 57 -12.67 -2.20 0.39
CA ARG A 57 -12.45 -0.77 0.62
C ARG A 57 -11.99 -0.06 -0.64
N SER A 58 -12.32 1.22 -0.79
CA SER A 58 -11.87 2.03 -1.93
C SER A 58 -10.34 2.15 -2.02
N SER A 59 -9.63 2.05 -0.89
CA SER A 59 -8.17 2.00 -0.86
C SER A 59 -7.58 0.74 -1.49
N GLU A 60 -8.41 -0.29 -1.75
CA GLU A 60 -7.96 -1.50 -2.44
C GLU A 60 -7.96 -1.33 -3.96
N CYS A 61 -8.69 -0.35 -4.49
CA CYS A 61 -8.78 -0.09 -5.92
C CYS A 61 -7.58 0.72 -6.40
N CYS A 62 -7.01 0.35 -7.55
CA CYS A 62 -5.93 1.12 -8.17
C CYS A 62 -6.38 2.53 -8.55
N LEU A 63 -7.63 2.63 -9.01
CA LEU A 63 -8.29 3.86 -9.45
C LEU A 63 -9.77 3.78 -9.09
N GLY A 64 -10.36 4.94 -8.77
CA GLY A 64 -11.77 5.04 -8.45
C GLY A 64 -12.13 4.60 -7.02
N VAL A 65 -13.29 3.98 -6.85
CA VAL A 65 -13.83 3.61 -5.54
C VAL A 65 -14.35 2.18 -5.54
N CYS A 66 -14.45 1.61 -4.34
CA CYS A 66 -15.10 0.32 -4.16
C CYS A 66 -16.63 0.53 -4.06
N MET A 67 -17.37 0.01 -5.03
CA MET A 67 -18.83 0.12 -5.09
C MET A 67 -19.44 -1.26 -5.38
N ASN A 68 -20.38 -1.70 -4.54
CA ASN A 68 -20.95 -3.06 -4.61
C ASN A 68 -19.86 -4.15 -4.61
N HIS A 69 -18.90 -4.07 -3.68
CA HIS A 69 -17.75 -4.98 -3.57
C HIS A 69 -16.90 -5.10 -4.84
N THR A 70 -16.97 -4.09 -5.70
CA THR A 70 -16.31 -4.10 -7.00
C THR A 70 -15.65 -2.74 -7.24
N CYS A 71 -14.39 -2.74 -7.69
CA CYS A 71 -13.72 -1.51 -8.05
C CYS A 71 -14.38 -0.90 -9.30
N ARG A 72 -14.72 0.38 -9.22
CA ARG A 72 -15.29 1.15 -10.32
C ARG A 72 -14.49 2.41 -10.53
N HIS A 73 -13.96 2.58 -11.73
CA HIS A 73 -13.31 3.81 -12.13
C HIS A 73 -14.35 4.93 -12.24
N ILE A 74 -14.22 5.96 -11.42
CA ILE A 74 -14.99 7.20 -11.58
C ILE A 74 -14.25 8.07 -12.59
N MET A 75 -14.20 7.64 -13.85
CA MET A 75 -13.87 8.60 -14.90
C MET A 75 -15.12 9.45 -15.11
N ARG A 76 -15.00 10.75 -14.85
CA ARG A 76 -16.03 11.73 -15.18
C ARG A 76 -16.14 11.69 -16.71
N ASP A 77 -17.20 11.06 -17.24
CA ASP A 77 -17.58 11.21 -18.64
C ASP A 77 -17.66 12.72 -18.90
N ASN A 78 -16.85 13.20 -19.84
CA ASN A 78 -16.81 14.60 -20.26
C ASN A 78 -17.32 14.70 -21.68
#